data_AF-A0A7Y3UCH1-F1
#
_entry.id   AF-A0A7Y3UCH1-F1
#
_cell.length_a   1.000
_cell.length_b   1.000
_cell.length_c   1.000
_cell.angle_alpha   90.00
_cell.angle_beta   90.00
_cell.angle_gamma   90.00
#
_symmetry.space_group_name_H-M   'P 1'
#
loop_
_entity.id
_entity.type
_entity.pdbx_description
1 polymer ?
#
loop_
_entity_poly.entity_id
_entity_poly.type
_entity_poly.pdbx_seq_one_letter_code
_entity_poly.pdbx_strand_id
1 'polypeptide(L)'
;MAIWLLFTLGAVALMYFLLGAEFLAAIQLVVYVGGTLILIIFGVMLTSKNPFTSLDIPPYERFIGWAVGLIGAALMVFTGLAVAAGSATSSQTIQETADTAASFGVTELGRSMLTKYMIPFEVAGVLLLVVMIGAAYIAKGRHEQADSGSSGGGPTA
;
A
#
# COMPACT_ATOMS: atom_id res chain seq x y z
N MET A 1 2.81 -11.81 -9.49
CA MET A 1 2.94 -11.05 -8.21
C MET A 1 1.80 -10.07 -7.98
N ALA A 2 1.51 -9.13 -8.89
CA ALA A 2 0.49 -8.11 -8.64
C ALA A 2 -0.94 -8.64 -8.39
N ILE A 3 -1.36 -9.75 -9.01
CA ILE A 3 -2.69 -10.35 -8.78
C ILE A 3 -2.86 -10.87 -7.34
N TRP A 4 -1.78 -11.29 -6.68
CA TRP A 4 -1.81 -11.73 -5.28
C TRP A 4 -1.99 -10.53 -4.34
N LEU A 5 -1.43 -9.36 -4.69
CA LEU A 5 -1.65 -8.11 -3.96
C LEU A 5 -3.10 -7.63 -4.06
N LEU A 6 -3.73 -7.78 -5.22
CA LEU A 6 -5.16 -7.48 -5.38
C LEU A 6 -6.00 -8.31 -4.41
N PHE A 7 -5.75 -9.62 -4.32
CA PHE A 7 -6.53 -10.51 -3.48
C PHE A 7 -6.34 -10.22 -1.99
N THR A 8 -5.11 -9.95 -1.53
CA THR A 8 -4.87 -9.60 -0.12
C THR A 8 -5.47 -8.24 0.25
N LEU A 9 -5.32 -7.21 -0.58
CA LEU A 9 -5.91 -5.89 -0.30
C LEU A 9 -7.45 -5.92 -0.35
N GLY A 10 -8.02 -6.71 -1.26
CA GLY A 10 -9.45 -6.97 -1.33
C GLY A 10 -9.96 -7.75 -0.11
N ALA A 11 -9.22 -8.77 0.35
CA ALA A 11 -9.56 -9.51 1.56
C ALA A 11 -9.51 -8.62 2.82
N VAL A 12 -8.55 -7.69 2.91
CA VAL A 12 -8.50 -6.69 4.00
C VAL A 12 -9.70 -5.74 3.93
N ALA A 13 -10.10 -5.27 2.74
CA ALA A 13 -11.30 -4.45 2.59
C ALA A 13 -12.56 -5.20 3.04
N LEU A 14 -12.67 -6.48 2.69
CA LEU A 14 -13.77 -7.33 3.15
C LEU A 14 -13.74 -7.53 4.68
N MET A 15 -12.56 -7.68 5.27
CA MET A 15 -12.40 -7.75 6.73
C MET A 15 -12.92 -6.47 7.40
N TYR A 16 -12.59 -5.29 6.87
CA TYR A 16 -13.13 -4.02 7.39
C TYR A 16 -14.65 -3.91 7.26
N PHE A 17 -15.20 -4.41 6.15
CA PHE A 17 -16.65 -4.47 5.97
C PHE A 17 -17.32 -5.39 7.01
N LEU A 18 -16.74 -6.57 7.27
CA LEU A 18 -17.24 -7.50 8.30
C LEU A 18 -17.15 -6.92 9.73
N LEU A 19 -16.19 -6.03 9.97
CA LEU A 19 -16.02 -5.35 11.26
C LEU A 19 -16.96 -4.13 11.43
N GLY A 20 -17.84 -3.83 10.46
CA GLY A 20 -18.71 -2.65 10.50
C GLY A 20 -18.02 -1.34 10.16
N ALA A 21 -16.75 -1.37 9.70
CA ALA A 21 -15.99 -0.18 9.32
C ALA A 21 -16.17 0.15 7.82
N GLU A 22 -17.42 0.43 7.42
CA GLU A 22 -17.82 0.59 6.01
C GLU A 22 -17.05 1.70 5.28
N PHE A 23 -16.86 2.84 5.92
CA PHE A 23 -16.07 3.95 5.36
C PHE A 23 -14.62 3.54 5.10
N LEU A 24 -14.01 2.83 6.06
CA LEU A 24 -12.61 2.39 5.95
C LEU A 24 -12.45 1.31 4.87
N ALA A 25 -13.42 0.41 4.74
CA ALA A 25 -13.50 -0.56 3.65
C ALA A 25 -13.58 0.13 2.28
N ALA A 26 -14.39 1.18 2.14
CA ALA A 26 -14.49 1.96 0.92
C ALA A 26 -13.18 2.68 0.58
N ILE A 27 -12.54 3.34 1.55
CA ILE A 27 -11.24 3.99 1.37
C ILE A 27 -10.15 2.97 1.00
N GLN A 28 -10.18 1.76 1.58
CA GLN A 28 -9.26 0.68 1.23
C GLN A 28 -9.32 0.34 -0.26
N LEU A 29 -10.54 0.23 -0.82
CA LEU A 29 -10.73 -0.02 -2.24
C LEU A 29 -10.32 1.17 -3.11
N VAL A 30 -10.73 2.40 -2.75
CA VAL A 30 -10.45 3.58 -3.57
C VAL A 30 -8.97 3.92 -3.61
N VAL A 31 -8.30 3.97 -2.45
CA VAL A 31 -6.92 4.46 -2.35
C VAL A 31 -5.91 3.35 -2.64
N TYR A 32 -6.05 2.18 -2.01
CA TYR A 32 -5.04 1.13 -2.15
C TYR A 32 -5.26 0.30 -3.41
N VAL A 33 -6.48 -0.22 -3.63
CA VAL A 33 -6.75 -1.03 -4.82
C VAL A 33 -6.88 -0.16 -6.07
N GLY A 34 -7.57 0.98 -5.98
CA GLY A 34 -7.81 1.87 -7.12
C GLY A 34 -6.62 2.76 -7.47
N GLY A 35 -5.92 3.33 -6.48
CA GLY A 35 -4.79 4.22 -6.73
C GLY A 35 -3.45 3.49 -6.74
N THR A 36 -2.99 3.10 -5.55
CA THR A 36 -1.62 2.61 -5.33
C THR A 36 -1.30 1.34 -6.10
N LEU A 37 -2.19 0.34 -6.05
CA LEU A 37 -1.98 -0.93 -6.75
C LEU A 37 -1.92 -0.74 -8.26
N ILE A 38 -2.81 0.09 -8.83
CA ILE A 38 -2.81 0.38 -10.27
C ILE A 38 -1.50 1.10 -10.66
N LEU A 39 -1.05 2.07 -9.87
CA LEU A 39 0.24 2.75 -10.09
C LEU A 39 1.42 1.77 -10.06
N ILE A 40 1.44 0.83 -9.10
CA ILE A 40 2.47 -0.21 -9.02
C ILE A 40 2.41 -1.14 -10.24
N ILE A 41 1.21 -1.56 -10.67
CA ILE A 41 1.06 -2.42 -11.86
C ILE A 41 1.63 -1.72 -13.09
N PHE A 42 1.26 -0.44 -13.31
CA PHE A 42 1.82 0.33 -14.42
C PHE A 42 3.33 0.49 -14.31
N GLY A 43 3.85 0.80 -13.12
CA GLY A 43 5.30 0.91 -12.89
C GLY A 43 6.05 -0.38 -13.20
N VAL A 44 5.55 -1.52 -12.71
CA VAL A 44 6.14 -2.85 -12.96
C VAL A 44 6.04 -3.22 -14.44
N MET A 45 4.90 -2.96 -15.09
CA MET A 45 4.73 -3.23 -16.51
C MET A 45 5.68 -2.40 -17.38
N LEU A 46 5.88 -1.12 -17.05
CA LEU A 46 6.80 -0.23 -17.78
C LEU A 46 8.28 -0.57 -17.55
N THR A 47 8.65 -1.09 -16.37
CA THR A 47 10.05 -1.45 -16.06
C THR A 47 10.39 -2.91 -16.35
N SER A 48 9.43 -3.73 -16.76
CA SER A 48 9.66 -5.17 -16.97
C SER A 48 10.56 -5.41 -18.18
N LYS A 49 11.86 -5.50 -17.95
CA LYS A 49 12.89 -5.87 -18.94
C LYS A 49 13.23 -7.35 -18.74
N ASN A 50 12.88 -8.17 -19.73
CA ASN A 50 13.22 -9.58 -19.91
C ASN A 50 12.72 -10.56 -18.81
N PRO A 51 11.67 -11.35 -19.09
CA PRO A 51 11.15 -12.39 -18.18
C PRO A 51 12.08 -13.59 -17.95
N PHE A 52 13.20 -13.68 -18.67
CA PHE A 52 13.98 -14.91 -18.86
C PHE A 52 15.44 -14.80 -18.42
N THR A 53 15.81 -13.84 -17.58
CA THR A 53 17.05 -13.96 -16.83
C THR A 53 16.79 -14.97 -15.71
N SER A 54 17.09 -16.24 -15.98
CA SER A 54 17.23 -17.25 -14.94
C SER A 54 18.32 -16.80 -13.99
N LEU A 55 17.91 -16.08 -12.94
CA LEU A 55 18.69 -15.91 -11.73
C LEU A 55 18.94 -17.31 -11.20
N ASP A 56 20.19 -17.75 -11.25
CA ASP A 56 20.62 -19.00 -10.62
C ASP A 56 20.59 -18.76 -9.11
N ILE A 57 19.41 -18.96 -8.51
CA ILE A 57 19.21 -18.74 -7.07
C ILE A 57 19.87 -19.91 -6.36
N PRO A 58 20.93 -19.68 -5.56
CA PRO A 58 21.60 -20.76 -4.87
C PRO A 58 20.65 -21.43 -3.86
N PRO A 59 20.76 -22.75 -3.64
CA PRO A 59 19.81 -23.53 -2.86
C PRO A 59 19.68 -23.06 -1.39
N TYR A 60 20.70 -22.40 -0.84
CA TYR A 60 20.65 -21.84 0.50
C TYR A 60 19.67 -20.66 0.60
N GLU A 61 19.57 -19.80 -0.42
CA GLU A 61 18.63 -18.66 -0.44
C GLU A 61 17.19 -19.14 -0.56
N ARG A 62 16.96 -20.21 -1.33
CA ARG A 62 15.65 -20.85 -1.44
C ARG A 62 15.22 -21.48 -0.12
N PHE A 63 16.16 -22.09 0.62
CA PHE A 63 15.89 -22.65 1.95
C PHE A 63 15.58 -21.54 2.97
N ILE A 64 16.35 -20.45 2.97
CA ILE A 64 16.10 -19.28 3.82
C ILE A 64 14.72 -18.66 3.51
N GLY A 65 14.38 -18.50 2.24
CA GLY A 65 13.07 -17.99 1.83
C GLY A 65 11.91 -18.86 2.33
N TRP A 66 12.05 -20.19 2.25
CA TRP A 66 11.09 -21.14 2.80
C TRP A 66 11.02 -21.10 4.33
N ALA A 67 12.17 -21.03 5.01
CA ALA A 67 12.24 -20.94 6.47
C ALA A 67 11.55 -19.67 6.98
N VAL A 68 11.84 -18.51 6.38
CA VAL A 68 11.19 -17.24 6.73
C VAL A 68 9.69 -17.29 6.45
N GLY A 69 9.28 -17.85 5.30
CA GLY A 69 7.87 -18.02 4.97
C GLY A 69 7.13 -18.92 5.96
N LEU A 70 7.73 -20.05 6.35
CA LEU A 70 7.16 -20.97 7.33
C LEU A 70 7.10 -20.37 8.74
N ILE A 71 8.14 -19.64 9.16
CA ILE A 71 8.14 -18.94 10.45
C ILE A 71 7.02 -17.89 10.47
N GLY A 72 6.89 -17.09 9.40
CA GLY A 72 5.82 -16.11 9.28
C GLY A 72 4.43 -16.74 9.33
N ALA A 73 4.22 -17.84 8.59
CA ALA A 73 2.96 -18.59 8.62
C ALA A 73 2.66 -19.18 9.99
N ALA A 74 3.65 -19.77 10.66
CA ALA A 74 3.52 -20.32 12.00
C ALA A 74 3.16 -19.24 13.03
N LEU A 75 3.78 -18.05 12.93
CA LEU A 75 3.46 -16.90 13.77
C LEU A 75 2.03 -16.40 13.54
N MET A 76 1.59 -16.34 12.28
CA MET A 76 0.21 -15.95 11.95
C MET A 76 -0.81 -16.96 12.51
N VAL A 77 -0.55 -18.26 12.38
CA VAL A 77 -1.43 -19.31 12.94
C VAL A 77 -1.41 -19.27 14.46
N PHE A 78 -0.23 -19.13 15.08
CA PHE A 78 -0.08 -19.09 16.54
C PHE A 78 -0.81 -17.89 17.14
N THR A 79 -0.63 -16.69 16.57
CA THR A 79 -1.32 -15.47 17.02
C THR A 79 -2.83 -15.58 16.80
N GLY A 80 -3.28 -16.13 15.67
CA GLY A 80 -4.70 -16.41 15.43
C GLY A 80 -5.30 -17.38 16.45
N LEU A 81 -4.60 -18.46 16.78
CA LEU A 81 -5.03 -19.44 17.79
C LEU A 81 -5.00 -18.85 19.21
N ALA A 82 -3.99 -18.04 19.53
CA ALA A 82 -3.86 -17.39 20.83
C ALA A 82 -4.99 -16.38 21.07
N VAL A 83 -5.36 -15.61 20.05
CA VAL A 83 -6.52 -14.70 20.11
C VAL A 83 -7.82 -15.51 20.27
N ALA A 84 -7.99 -16.59 19.49
CA ALA A 84 -9.17 -17.46 19.62
C ALA A 84 -9.26 -18.11 21.02
N ALA A 85 -8.15 -18.61 21.56
CA ALA A 85 -8.10 -19.24 22.88
C ALA A 85 -8.26 -18.23 24.03
N GLY A 86 -7.68 -17.03 23.91
CA GLY A 86 -7.81 -15.96 24.90
C GLY A 86 -9.18 -15.27 24.89
N SER A 87 -9.88 -15.29 23.76
CA SER A 87 -11.24 -14.72 23.65
C SER A 87 -12.30 -15.50 24.44
N ALA A 88 -12.03 -16.76 24.82
CA ALA A 88 -12.89 -17.55 25.70
C ALA A 88 -12.95 -17.05 27.16
N THR A 89 -11.98 -16.20 27.58
CA THR A 89 -11.91 -15.66 28.96
C THR A 89 -12.37 -14.19 29.05
N SER A 90 -12.55 -13.47 27.94
CA SER A 90 -12.83 -12.02 27.93
C SER A 90 -14.11 -11.64 27.18
N SER A 91 -15.17 -12.45 27.34
CA SER A 91 -16.45 -12.25 26.66
C SER A 91 -17.16 -10.92 26.99
N GLN A 92 -16.80 -10.25 28.11
CA GLN A 92 -17.39 -8.94 28.46
C GLN A 92 -16.76 -7.76 27.70
N THR A 93 -15.46 -7.79 27.39
CA THR A 93 -14.76 -6.66 26.75
C THR A 93 -15.08 -6.54 25.26
N ILE A 94 -15.36 -7.66 24.60
CA ILE A 94 -15.65 -7.71 23.16
C ILE A 94 -17.04 -7.13 22.86
N GLN A 95 -18.01 -7.30 23.77
CA GLN A 95 -19.39 -6.82 23.59
C GLN A 95 -19.47 -5.28 23.63
N GLU A 96 -18.74 -4.64 24.56
CA GLU A 96 -18.71 -3.18 24.73
C GLU A 96 -18.01 -2.47 23.55
N THR A 97 -17.00 -3.13 22.98
CA THR A 97 -16.29 -2.65 21.78
C THR A 97 -17.16 -2.75 20.53
N ALA A 98 -18.03 -3.77 20.43
CA ALA A 98 -18.93 -3.96 19.29
C ALA A 98 -20.08 -2.91 19.26
N ASP A 99 -20.68 -2.58 20.39
CA ASP A 99 -21.73 -1.55 20.47
C ASP A 99 -21.18 -0.14 20.20
N THR A 100 -19.94 0.13 20.63
CA THR A 100 -19.27 1.40 20.34
C THR A 100 -18.85 1.49 18.86
N ALA A 101 -18.33 0.41 18.28
CA ALA A 101 -17.95 0.36 16.87
C ALA A 101 -19.14 0.51 15.91
N ALA A 102 -20.30 -0.05 16.26
CA ALA A 102 -21.53 0.08 15.46
C ALA A 102 -22.08 1.51 15.40
N SER A 103 -21.68 2.40 16.32
CA SER A 103 -22.14 3.79 16.38
C SER A 103 -21.13 4.83 15.87
N PHE A 104 -19.92 4.40 15.44
CA PHE A 104 -18.92 5.29 14.84
C PHE A 104 -19.26 5.60 13.38
N GLY A 105 -20.21 6.51 13.18
CA GLY A 105 -20.61 7.01 11.87
C GLY A 105 -19.56 7.93 11.23
N VAL A 106 -19.64 8.07 9.90
CA VAL A 106 -18.76 8.96 9.09
C VAL A 106 -18.75 10.39 9.61
N THR A 107 -19.89 10.88 10.12
CA THR A 107 -20.03 12.22 10.70
C THR A 107 -19.13 12.42 11.92
N GLU A 108 -19.08 11.44 12.82
CA GLU A 108 -18.27 11.54 14.04
C GLU A 108 -16.78 11.40 13.72
N LEU A 109 -16.44 10.55 12.75
CA LEU A 109 -15.07 10.43 12.23
C LEU A 109 -14.60 11.77 11.63
N GLY A 110 -15.42 12.40 10.80
CA GLY A 110 -15.13 13.72 10.21
C GLY A 110 -15.00 14.81 11.27
N ARG A 111 -15.88 14.81 12.27
CA ARG A 111 -15.81 15.75 13.41
C ARG A 111 -14.51 15.56 14.18
N SER A 112 -14.15 14.32 14.51
CA SER A 112 -12.91 14.00 15.23
C SER A 112 -11.66 14.38 14.43
N MET A 113 -11.67 14.15 13.11
CA MET A 113 -10.61 14.57 12.19
C MET A 113 -10.40 16.09 12.19
N LEU A 114 -11.49 16.87 12.17
CA LEU A 114 -11.42 18.33 12.12
C LEU A 114 -11.25 19.01 13.48
N THR A 115 -11.45 18.29 14.59
CA THR A 115 -11.33 18.84 15.95
C THR A 115 -10.10 18.31 16.66
N LYS A 116 -10.12 17.02 17.03
CA LYS A 116 -9.05 16.36 17.79
C LYS A 116 -7.79 16.10 16.95
N TYR A 117 -7.97 15.76 15.67
CA TYR A 117 -6.90 15.41 14.75
C TYR A 117 -6.65 16.47 13.66
N MET A 118 -6.96 17.74 13.95
CA MET A 118 -6.82 18.84 13.00
C MET A 118 -5.38 18.99 12.48
N ILE A 119 -4.40 18.96 13.38
CA ILE A 119 -2.98 19.09 13.03
C ILE A 119 -2.50 17.96 12.10
N PRO A 120 -2.67 16.66 12.42
CA PRO A 120 -2.24 15.60 11.51
C PRO A 120 -3.03 15.59 10.19
N PHE A 121 -4.30 16.04 10.17
CA PHE A 121 -5.05 16.21 8.93
C PHE A 121 -4.42 17.27 8.01
N GLU A 122 -4.03 18.41 8.57
CA GLU A 122 -3.35 19.48 7.83
C GLU A 122 -1.97 19.03 7.32
N VAL A 123 -1.19 18.35 8.16
CA VAL A 123 0.12 17.78 7.76
C VAL A 123 -0.04 16.78 6.62
N ALA A 124 -1.06 15.93 6.65
CA ALA A 124 -1.35 15.01 5.55
C ALA A 124 -1.71 15.78 4.26
N GLY A 125 -2.47 16.87 4.35
CA GLY A 125 -2.78 17.75 3.21
C GLY A 125 -1.53 18.39 2.59
N VAL A 126 -0.64 18.94 3.42
CA VAL A 126 0.65 19.48 2.96
C VAL A 126 1.52 18.38 2.36
N LEU A 127 1.53 17.18 2.95
CA LEU A 127 2.27 16.04 2.41
C LEU A 127 1.75 15.64 1.02
N LEU A 128 0.43 15.59 0.81
CA LEU A 128 -0.15 15.32 -0.50
C LEU A 128 0.22 16.39 -1.53
N LEU A 129 0.24 17.67 -1.12
CA LEU A 129 0.69 18.77 -1.98
C LEU A 129 2.17 18.60 -2.37
N VAL A 130 3.04 18.31 -1.41
CA VAL A 130 4.47 18.08 -1.64
C VAL A 130 4.69 16.87 -2.55
N VAL A 131 3.94 15.78 -2.36
CA VAL A 131 4.00 14.59 -3.24
C VAL A 131 3.57 14.93 -4.66
N MET A 132 2.50 15.71 -4.85
CA MET A 132 2.04 16.12 -6.19
C MET A 132 3.10 16.96 -6.91
N ILE A 133 3.69 17.94 -6.22
CA ILE A 133 4.78 18.77 -6.75
C ILE A 133 6.00 17.91 -7.08
N GLY A 134 6.39 17.00 -6.17
CA GLY A 134 7.53 16.10 -6.34
C GLY A 134 7.36 15.16 -7.54
N ALA A 135 6.18 14.55 -7.67
CA ALA A 135 5.86 13.69 -8.81
C ALA A 135 5.88 14.47 -10.14
N ALA A 136 5.30 15.67 -10.18
CA ALA A 136 5.31 16.52 -11.38
C ALA A 136 6.74 16.95 -11.77
N TYR A 137 7.57 17.30 -10.78
CA TYR A 137 8.97 17.67 -11.03
C TYR A 137 9.78 16.50 -11.62
N ILE A 138 9.62 15.28 -11.08
CA ILE A 138 10.30 14.09 -11.60
C ILE A 138 9.80 13.74 -13.01
N ALA A 139 8.50 13.86 -13.27
CA ALA A 139 7.90 13.56 -14.56
C ALA A 139 8.31 14.54 -15.67
N LYS A 140 8.73 15.77 -15.32
CA LYS A 140 9.00 16.85 -16.28
C LYS A 140 10.17 16.60 -17.25
N GLY A 141 11.04 15.60 -17.05
CA GLY A 141 12.00 15.07 -18.04
C GLY A 141 12.82 16.10 -18.86
N ARG A 142 14.14 16.17 -18.65
CA ARG A 142 15.06 17.13 -19.34
C ARG A 142 14.95 17.06 -20.88
N HIS A 143 14.13 17.92 -21.48
CA HIS A 143 13.94 18.06 -22.93
C HIS A 143 14.79 19.16 -23.57
N GLU A 144 15.80 19.69 -22.86
CA GLU A 144 16.59 20.83 -23.34
C GLU A 144 18.08 20.46 -23.38
N GLN A 145 18.55 19.74 -24.40
CA GLN A 145 20.00 19.67 -24.72
C GLN A 145 20.37 19.02 -26.06
N ALA A 146 19.43 18.50 -26.86
CA ALA A 146 19.76 17.78 -28.09
C ALA A 146 19.92 18.65 -29.36
N ASP A 147 19.65 19.95 -29.31
CA ASP A 147 19.57 20.80 -30.52
C ASP A 147 20.71 21.81 -30.70
N SER A 148 21.75 21.77 -29.85
CA SER A 148 22.93 22.65 -29.98
C SER A 148 24.18 21.98 -30.58
N GLY A 149 24.08 20.73 -31.05
CA GLY A 149 25.21 19.94 -31.52
C GLY A 149 25.49 19.91 -33.03
N SER A 150 24.62 20.48 -33.89
CA SER A 150 24.75 20.29 -35.35
C SER A 150 25.31 21.49 -36.14
N SER A 151 25.93 22.48 -35.50
CA SER A 151 26.57 23.59 -36.21
C SER A 151 28.06 23.66 -35.89
N GLY A 152 28.88 22.90 -36.62
CA GLY A 152 30.33 22.92 -36.43
C GLY A 152 31.08 21.81 -37.15
N GLY A 153 30.97 21.73 -38.47
CA GLY A 153 31.74 20.77 -39.27
C GLY A 153 31.89 21.23 -40.72
N GLY A 154 32.63 22.32 -40.94
CA GLY A 154 33.07 22.74 -42.27
C GLY A 154 34.26 21.89 -42.74
N PRO A 155 34.37 21.58 -44.05
CA PRO A 155 35.43 20.72 -44.58
C PRO A 155 36.77 21.48 -44.58
N THR A 156 37.79 20.89 -43.97
CA THR A 156 39.19 21.31 -44.18
C THR A 156 39.79 20.46 -45.30
N ALA A 157 40.43 21.17 -46.22
CA ALA A 157 41.03 20.70 -47.47
C ALA A 157 42.28 19.85 -47.26
#